data_AF-A0A9D4QTS2-F1
#
_entry.id   AF-A0A9D4QTS2-F1
#
_cell.length_a   1.000
_cell.length_b   1.000
_cell.length_c   1.000
_cell.angle_alpha   90.00
_cell.angle_beta   90.00
_cell.angle_gamma   90.00
#
_symmetry.space_group_name_H-M   'P 1'
#
loop_
_entity.id
_entity.type
_entity.pdbx_description
1 polymer ?
#
loop_
_entity_poly.entity_id
_entity_poly.type
_entity_poly.pdbx_seq_one_letter_code
_entity_poly.pdbx_strand_id
1 'polypeptide(L)'
;MNGKFVIFPNTGRIATQAVLDREQVPDYTLEVVAMDTSLLPLSSTTTVRVYVEDVNDNSPLFGQQNYSRTLALPVNTGTFIVFHFLNYNFSCLDLKFCVLFLCFIIM
;
A
#
# COMPACT_ATOMS: atom_id res chain seq x y z
N MET A 1 -10.97 11.86 15.69
CA MET A 1 -11.28 10.77 14.73
C MET A 1 -11.30 11.37 13.34
N ASN A 2 -10.25 11.15 12.55
CA ASN A 2 -10.03 11.82 11.24
C ASN A 2 -10.97 11.33 10.12
N GLY A 3 -12.28 11.23 10.35
CA GLY A 3 -13.31 11.04 9.29
C GLY A 3 -13.13 9.88 8.29
N LYS A 4 -12.15 8.99 8.47
CA LYS A 4 -11.83 7.90 7.55
C LYS A 4 -12.68 6.67 7.80
N PHE A 5 -13.25 6.53 9.00
CA PHE A 5 -14.05 5.38 9.42
C PHE A 5 -15.37 5.84 10.02
N VAL A 6 -16.41 5.05 9.75
CA VAL A 6 -17.75 5.20 10.33
C VAL A 6 -18.13 3.91 11.05
N ILE A 7 -18.75 4.04 12.22
CA ILE A 7 -19.32 2.91 12.96
C ILE A 7 -20.85 3.00 12.96
N PHE A 8 -21.51 1.89 12.64
CA PHE A 8 -22.96 1.80 12.65
C PHE A 8 -23.45 1.42 14.05
N PRO A 9 -24.14 2.31 14.79
CA PRO A 9 -24.42 2.11 16.23
C PRO A 9 -25.29 0.88 16.51
N ASN A 10 -26.20 0.52 15.61
CA ASN A 10 -27.14 -0.60 15.82
C ASN A 10 -26.53 -1.96 15.50
N THR A 11 -25.43 -2.03 14.74
CA THR A 11 -24.83 -3.30 14.29
C THR A 11 -23.39 -3.48 14.74
N GLY A 12 -22.73 -2.42 15.21
CA GLY A 12 -21.30 -2.41 15.51
C GLY A 12 -20.39 -2.53 14.28
N ARG A 13 -20.95 -2.52 13.05
CA ARG A 13 -20.15 -2.61 11.83
C ARG A 13 -19.30 -1.36 11.66
N ILE A 14 -18.01 -1.53 11.41
CA ILE A 14 -17.08 -0.46 11.05
C ILE A 14 -16.86 -0.51 9.53
N ALA A 15 -16.95 0.65 8.87
CA ALA A 15 -16.70 0.78 7.45
C ALA A 15 -15.79 1.97 7.16
N THR A 16 -15.06 1.89 6.05
CA THR A 16 -14.27 3.01 5.52
C THR A 16 -15.21 4.04 4.89
N GLN A 17 -15.04 5.31 5.26
CA GLN A 17 -15.79 6.45 4.72
C GLN A 17 -14.99 7.24 3.66
N ALA A 18 -13.69 7.01 3.58
CA ALA A 18 -12.79 7.65 2.62
C ALA A 18 -11.71 6.67 2.15
N VAL A 19 -11.03 7.04 1.06
CA VAL A 19 -9.89 6.29 0.53
C VAL A 19 -8.77 6.25 1.58
N LEU A 20 -8.22 5.05 1.76
CA LEU A 20 -7.05 4.78 2.59
C LEU A 20 -5.86 4.61 1.66
N ASP A 21 -4.74 5.22 2.03
CA ASP A 21 -3.48 5.19 1.31
C ASP A 21 -2.42 4.74 2.32
N ARG A 22 -1.79 3.59 2.05
CA ARG A 22 -0.86 2.95 2.98
C ARG A 22 0.42 3.77 3.09
N GLU A 23 0.88 4.34 1.98
CA GLU A 23 2.06 5.19 1.90
C GLU A 23 1.89 6.47 2.71
N GLN A 24 0.65 6.91 2.91
CA GLN A 24 0.33 8.03 3.79
C GLN A 24 0.18 7.61 5.26
N VAL A 25 -0.64 6.59 5.51
CA VAL A 25 -0.93 6.08 6.86
C VAL A 25 -1.12 4.56 6.83
N PRO A 26 -0.17 3.77 7.37
CA PRO A 26 -0.18 2.31 7.26
C PRO A 26 -1.13 1.62 8.25
N ASP A 27 -1.40 2.24 9.40
CA ASP A 27 -2.27 1.68 10.43
C ASP A 27 -3.07 2.75 11.17
N TYR A 28 -4.23 2.33 11.67
CA TYR A 28 -5.13 3.17 12.46
C TYR A 28 -5.48 2.45 13.77
N THR A 29 -5.43 3.19 14.86
CA THR A 29 -5.96 2.74 16.16
C THR A 29 -7.27 3.45 16.43
N LEU A 30 -8.35 2.68 16.55
CA LEU A 30 -9.70 3.15 16.81
C LEU A 30 -10.11 2.76 18.23
N GLU A 31 -10.58 3.72 19.02
CA GLU A 31 -11.20 3.46 20.32
C GLU A 31 -12.72 3.43 20.14
N VAL A 32 -13.32 2.28 20.46
CA VAL A 32 -14.75 2.03 20.28
C VAL A 32 -15.40 1.91 21.65
N VAL A 33 -16.48 2.67 21.86
CA VAL A 33 -17.26 2.66 23.09
C VAL A 33 -18.64 2.09 22.78
N ALA A 34 -19.03 1.05 23.51
CA ALA A 34 -20.39 0.53 23.54
C ALA A 34 -21.06 1.04 24.82
N MET A 35 -22.27 1.57 24.69
CA MET A 35 -23.07 2.12 25.79
C MET A 35 -24.51 1.60 25.67
N ASP A 36 -25.09 1.16 26.78
CA ASP A 36 -26.50 0.77 26.83
C ASP A 36 -27.41 2.01 26.94
N THR A 37 -28.71 1.81 26.73
CA THR A 37 -29.73 2.89 26.74
C THR A 37 -30.49 2.95 28.06
N SER A 38 -29.92 2.38 29.13
CA SER A 38 -30.57 2.33 30.44
C SER A 38 -30.52 3.69 31.16
N LEU A 39 -31.31 3.84 32.22
CA LEU A 39 -31.33 5.06 33.06
C LEU A 39 -30.01 5.29 33.82
N LEU A 40 -29.21 4.24 34.02
CA LEU A 40 -27.86 4.28 34.60
C LEU A 40 -26.91 3.59 33.64
N PRO A 41 -26.50 4.28 32.58
CA PRO A 41 -25.86 3.61 31.46
C PRO A 41 -24.47 3.11 31.84
N LEU A 42 -24.19 1.88 31.44
CA LEU A 42 -22.90 1.23 31.52
C LEU A 42 -22.22 1.33 30.15
N SER A 43 -20.95 1.72 30.16
CA SER A 43 -20.12 1.76 28.97
C SER A 43 -18.96 0.78 29.05
N SER A 44 -18.61 0.17 27.93
CA SER A 44 -17.40 -0.62 27.75
C SER A 44 -16.61 -0.07 26.58
N THR A 45 -15.29 0.03 26.75
CA THR A 45 -14.39 0.56 25.74
C THR A 45 -13.45 -0.54 25.27
N THR A 46 -13.21 -0.60 23.97
CA THR A 46 -12.25 -1.52 23.36
C THR A 46 -11.45 -0.84 22.26
N THR A 47 -10.25 -1.36 22.00
CA THR A 47 -9.34 -0.82 20.98
C THR A 47 -9.33 -1.73 19.77
N VAL A 48 -9.61 -1.17 18.61
CA VAL A 48 -9.55 -1.85 17.31
C VAL A 48 -8.37 -1.33 16.52
N ARG A 49 -7.47 -2.21 16.10
CA ARG A 49 -6.36 -1.88 15.20
C ARG A 49 -6.73 -2.25 13.77
N VAL A 50 -6.62 -1.30 12.86
CA VAL A 50 -6.86 -1.49 11.43
C VAL A 50 -5.53 -1.36 10.72
N TYR A 51 -5.14 -2.42 10.01
CA TYR A 51 -3.96 -2.44 9.17
C TYR A 51 -4.38 -2.22 7.71
N VAL A 52 -3.77 -1.25 7.03
CA VAL A 52 -4.03 -1.01 5.61
C VAL A 52 -3.19 -1.98 4.81
N GLU A 53 -3.85 -2.82 4.01
CA GLU A 53 -3.15 -3.75 3.14
C GLU A 53 -2.43 -3.01 2.01
N ASP A 54 -1.21 -3.45 1.72
CA ASP A 54 -0.40 -2.90 0.64
C ASP A 54 -0.97 -3.33 -0.71
N VAL A 55 -1.20 -2.35 -1.57
CA VAL A 55 -1.55 -2.57 -2.97
C VAL A 55 -0.41 -1.99 -3.78
N ASN A 56 0.12 -2.76 -4.73
CA ASN A 56 1.19 -2.30 -5.61
C ASN A 56 0.65 -1.29 -6.65
N ASP A 57 0.27 -0.11 -6.20
CA ASP A 57 -0.18 1.03 -7.01
C ASP A 57 0.94 2.04 -7.27
N ASN A 58 2.07 1.93 -6.57
CA ASN A 58 3.25 2.74 -6.77
C ASN A 58 4.16 2.16 -7.86
N SER A 59 4.01 2.69 -9.07
CA SER A 59 4.92 2.37 -10.18
C SER A 59 6.34 2.88 -9.90
N PRO A 60 7.38 2.11 -10.26
CA PRO A 60 8.76 2.53 -10.04
C PRO A 60 9.09 3.82 -10.79
N LEU A 61 9.78 4.75 -10.13
CA LEU A 61 10.27 5.99 -10.74
C LEU A 61 11.75 5.84 -11.12
N PHE A 62 12.06 6.14 -12.38
CA PHE A 62 13.44 6.13 -12.88
C PHE A 62 14.09 7.51 -12.69
N GLY A 63 15.34 7.53 -12.23
CA GLY A 63 16.09 8.77 -11.99
C GLY A 63 16.45 9.53 -13.28
N GLN A 64 16.32 8.89 -14.45
CA GLN A 64 16.51 9.51 -15.75
C GLN A 64 15.44 8.96 -16.72
N GLN A 65 14.89 9.84 -17.57
CA GLN A 65 13.98 9.41 -18.64
C GLN A 65 14.72 8.59 -19.70
N ASN A 66 16.00 8.90 -19.93
CA ASN A 66 16.85 8.24 -20.91
C ASN A 66 18.19 7.88 -20.26
N TYR A 67 18.51 6.58 -20.23
CA TYR A 67 19.84 6.08 -19.89
C TYR A 67 20.60 5.81 -21.18
N SER A 68 21.64 6.59 -21.47
CA SER A 68 22.51 6.39 -22.63
C SER A 68 23.95 6.11 -22.18
N ARG A 69 24.59 5.11 -22.78
CA ARG A 69 26.02 4.82 -22.56
C ARG A 69 26.72 4.55 -23.89
N THR A 70 27.83 5.25 -24.10
CA THR A 70 28.69 5.05 -25.27
C THR A 70 29.80 4.05 -24.92
N LEU A 71 30.05 3.09 -25.80
CA LEU A 71 31.13 2.11 -25.65
C LEU A 71 32.28 2.44 -26.61
N ALA A 72 33.50 2.51 -26.10
CA ALA A 72 34.70 2.57 -26.92
C ALA A 72 35.19 1.15 -27.21
N LEU A 73 35.46 0.87 -28.48
CA LEU A 73 35.97 -0.43 -28.92
C LEU A 73 37.49 -0.53 -28.69
N PRO A 74 38.02 -1.75 -28.46
CA PRO A 74 37.32 -3.05 -28.39
C PRO A 74 36.64 -3.30 -27.04
N VAL A 75 35.48 -3.95 -27.05
CA VAL A 75 34.77 -4.38 -25.83
C VAL A 75 34.81 -5.90 -25.67
N ASN A 76 34.93 -6.37 -24.44
CA ASN A 76 34.99 -7.80 -24.12
C ASN A 76 33.59 -8.44 -24.10
N THR A 77 33.49 -9.69 -24.51
CA THR A 77 32.27 -10.50 -24.36
C THR A 77 31.89 -10.57 -22.88
N GLY A 78 30.64 -10.24 -22.53
CA GLY A 78 30.16 -10.13 -21.15
C GLY A 78 30.17 -8.70 -20.57
N THR A 79 30.51 -7.68 -21.36
CA THR A 79 30.38 -6.28 -20.91
C THR A 79 28.92 -5.91 -20.71
N PHE A 80 28.51 -5.70 -19.45
CA PHE A 80 27.18 -5.20 -19.10
C PHE A 80 27.06 -3.70 -19.45
N ILE A 81 26.10 -3.36 -20.31
CA ILE A 81 25.98 -2.01 -20.87
C ILE A 81 25.13 -1.15 -19.95
N VAL A 82 23.83 -1.45 -19.91
CA VAL A 82 22.81 -0.91 -19.00
C VAL A 82 21.73 -2.00 -18.91
N PHE A 83 21.32 -2.38 -17.70
CA PHE A 83 20.11 -3.16 -17.51
C PHE A 83 18.98 -2.21 -17.16
N HIS A 84 17.95 -2.16 -18.00
CA HIS A 84 16.72 -1.45 -17.72
C HIS A 84 15.57 -2.42 -17.88
N PHE A 85 15.01 -2.87 -16.76
CA PHE A 85 13.78 -3.67 -16.78
C PHE A 85 12.62 -2.71 -17.03
N LEU A 86 12.11 -2.68 -18.26
CA LEU A 86 10.80 -2.11 -18.54
C LEU A 86 9.75 -3.05 -17.95
N ASN A 87 8.78 -2.51 -17.21
CA ASN A 87 7.47 -3.13 -17.12
C ASN A 87 6.42 -2.02 -17.14
N TYR A 88 5.87 -1.75 -18.34
CA TYR A 88 4.65 -0.98 -18.50
C TYR A 88 3.45 -1.94 -18.51
N ASN A 89 2.45 -1.61 -17.68
CA ASN A 89 1.06 -2.07 -17.64
C ASN A 89 0.77 -3.58 -17.77
N PHE A 90 0.76 -4.27 -16.63
CA PHE A 90 -0.26 -5.29 -16.40
C PHE A 90 -1.26 -4.74 -15.39
N SER A 91 -2.45 -4.41 -15.88
CA SER A 91 -3.64 -4.32 -15.04
C SER A 91 -3.82 -5.70 -14.38
N CYS A 92 -3.60 -5.75 -13.07
CA CYS A 92 -4.01 -6.78 -12.11
C CYS A 92 -4.80 -7.95 -12.72
N LEU A 93 -4.12 -9.02 -13.21
CA LEU A 93 -4.68 -10.37 -13.36
C LEU A 93 -3.70 -11.47 -13.83
N ASP A 94 -2.50 -11.18 -14.36
CA ASP A 94 -1.59 -12.23 -14.86
C ASP A 94 -0.47 -12.61 -13.86
N LEU A 95 -0.80 -13.58 -13.01
CA LEU A 95 0.01 -14.12 -11.91
C LEU A 95 1.20 -15.02 -12.33
N LYS A 96 1.95 -14.73 -13.40
CA LYS A 96 3.02 -15.67 -13.85
C LYS A 96 4.42 -15.15 -14.12
N PHE A 97 4.73 -13.86 -13.94
CA PHE A 97 6.12 -13.38 -14.06
C PHE A 97 6.55 -12.33 -13.01
N CYS A 98 5.92 -12.33 -11.84
CA CYS A 98 6.21 -11.39 -10.74
C CYS A 98 7.39 -11.79 -9.83
N VAL A 99 8.40 -12.50 -10.36
CA VAL A 99 9.56 -12.93 -9.57
C VAL A 99 10.81 -12.25 -10.13
N LEU A 100 11.50 -11.54 -9.23
CA LEU A 100 12.61 -10.59 -9.40
C LEU A 100 12.18 -9.14 -9.69
N PHE A 101 12.52 -8.25 -8.74
CA PHE A 101 12.37 -6.77 -8.70
C PHE A 101 11.20 -6.17 -7.91
N LEU A 102 10.40 -6.96 -7.19
CA LEU A 102 9.38 -6.44 -6.27
C LEU A 102 9.85 -6.23 -4.81
N CYS A 103 11.15 -6.34 -4.52
CA CYS A 103 11.63 -6.30 -3.13
C CYS A 103 12.03 -4.91 -2.60
N PHE A 104 11.83 -3.82 -3.35
CA PHE A 104 12.29 -2.48 -2.93
C PHE A 104 11.19 -1.47 -2.59
N ILE A 105 9.91 -1.88 -2.60
CA ILE A 105 8.78 -1.00 -2.18
C ILE A 105 7.95 -1.63 -1.03
N ILE A 106 8.28 -2.84 -0.58
CA ILE A 106 7.54 -3.56 0.48
C ILE A 106 8.21 -3.44 1.87
N MET A 107 8.72 -2.26 2.24
CA MET A 107 9.09 -1.95 3.63
C MET A 107 8.72 -0.53 4.01
#